data_AF-A0A3M2LET3-F1
#
_entry.id   AF-A0A3M2LET3-F1
#
_cell.length_a   1.000
_cell.length_b   1.000
_cell.length_c   1.000
_cell.angle_alpha   90.00
_cell.angle_beta   90.00
_cell.angle_gamma   90.00
#
_symmetry.space_group_name_H-M   'P 1'
#
loop_
_entity.id
_entity.type
_entity.pdbx_description
1 polymer ?
#
loop_
_entity_poly.entity_id
_entity_poly.type
_entity_poly.pdbx_seq_one_letter_code
_entity_poly.pdbx_strand_id
1 'polypeptide(L)'
;MRFSTNLFHETWHVLSNRHGARVLGRLLWGLSYQSRPGTLVVIDREFITTTPFEGDPADRIVLVPGWDTPFTAKHARALKARLPFASAPDGTVRWRTHGLDAALADPRSWFDLNRDQDDPLRGRVENLNGLVVLRPQTPQEMREWAVHSGRLDPGSHGMDYSYLAEGTCFASGEVQVFRDFHRDVSVARRARADVLAGLREPIEADELRPLVWDRADALKC
;
A
#
# COMPACT_ATOMS: atom_id res chain seq x y z
N MET A 1 -1.59 13.63 -2.22
CA MET A 1 -1.29 12.36 -1.51
C MET A 1 -0.71 11.38 -2.53
N ARG A 2 0.27 10.55 -2.15
CA ARG A 2 0.90 9.55 -3.03
C ARG A 2 1.21 8.27 -2.26
N PHE A 3 1.19 7.14 -2.95
CA PHE A 3 1.62 5.83 -2.48
C PHE A 3 2.76 5.30 -3.36
N SER A 4 3.54 4.39 -2.81
CA SER A 4 4.44 3.51 -3.57
C SER A 4 4.25 2.09 -3.08
N THR A 5 4.78 1.12 -3.82
CA THR A 5 4.83 -0.28 -3.42
C THR A 5 6.18 -0.88 -3.77
N ASN A 6 6.68 -1.79 -2.95
CA ASN A 6 7.82 -2.64 -3.28
C ASN A 6 7.65 -4.02 -2.65
N LEU A 7 8.54 -4.94 -3.02
CA LEU A 7 8.70 -6.25 -2.40
C LEU A 7 10.06 -6.27 -1.72
N PHE A 8 10.08 -6.53 -0.41
CA PHE A 8 11.31 -6.65 0.37
C PHE A 8 11.12 -7.68 1.49
N HIS A 9 12.13 -8.52 1.73
CA HIS A 9 12.04 -9.68 2.64
C HIS A 9 10.76 -10.52 2.46
N GLU A 10 10.39 -10.80 1.20
CA GLU A 10 9.19 -11.59 0.84
C GLU A 10 7.85 -10.95 1.25
N THR A 11 7.86 -9.70 1.71
CA THR A 11 6.67 -8.95 2.13
C THR A 11 6.37 -7.81 1.14
N TRP A 12 5.11 -7.70 0.71
CA TRP A 12 4.67 -6.59 -0.13
C TRP A 12 4.37 -5.35 0.72
N HIS A 13 5.04 -4.25 0.45
CA HIS A 13 4.81 -3.02 1.19
C HIS A 13 3.93 -2.03 0.43
N VAL A 14 3.07 -1.35 1.18
CA VAL A 14 2.42 -0.10 0.76
C VAL A 14 3.09 1.04 1.51
N LEU A 15 3.78 1.91 0.77
CA LEU A 15 4.60 2.99 1.31
C LEU A 15 3.88 4.33 1.13
N SER A 16 3.86 5.19 2.14
CA SER A 16 3.34 6.55 2.01
C SER A 16 3.89 7.49 3.10
N ASN A 17 3.29 8.67 3.23
CA ASN A 17 3.37 9.47 4.44
C ASN A 17 2.18 9.18 5.36
N ARG A 18 2.19 9.79 6.55
CA ARG A 18 1.09 9.69 7.54
C ARG A 18 -0.28 9.99 6.95
N HIS A 19 -0.38 11.00 6.08
CA HIS A 19 -1.66 11.37 5.48
C HIS A 19 -2.18 10.29 4.51
N GLY A 20 -1.31 9.69 3.69
CA GLY A 20 -1.71 8.61 2.79
C GLY A 20 -2.12 7.34 3.54
N ALA A 21 -1.45 6.98 4.62
CA ALA A 21 -1.87 5.85 5.46
C ALA A 21 -3.24 6.07 6.12
N ARG A 22 -3.56 7.30 6.52
CA ARG A 22 -4.92 7.66 6.98
C ARG A 22 -5.97 7.52 5.88
N VAL A 23 -5.64 7.90 4.64
CA VAL A 23 -6.55 7.69 3.51
C VAL A 23 -6.72 6.20 3.23
N LEU A 24 -5.66 5.41 3.24
CA LEU A 24 -5.74 3.95 3.10
C LEU A 24 -6.64 3.35 4.20
N GLY A 25 -6.46 3.76 5.45
CA GLY A 25 -7.32 3.33 6.56
C GLY A 25 -8.79 3.68 6.33
N ARG A 26 -9.10 4.87 5.83
CA ARG A 26 -10.47 5.27 5.47
C ARG A 26 -11.05 4.45 4.32
N LEU A 27 -10.25 4.13 3.31
CA LEU A 27 -10.66 3.27 2.20
C LEU A 27 -10.98 1.86 2.70
N LEU A 28 -10.08 1.23 3.45
CA LEU A 28 -10.32 -0.09 4.04
C LEU A 28 -11.56 -0.10 4.94
N TRP A 29 -11.67 0.86 5.86
CA TRP A 29 -12.79 0.94 6.79
C TRP A 29 -14.13 1.10 6.06
N GLY A 30 -14.22 2.06 5.13
CA GLY A 30 -15.47 2.27 4.39
C GLY A 30 -15.85 1.08 3.52
N LEU A 31 -14.87 0.38 2.93
CA LEU A 31 -15.13 -0.80 2.12
C LEU A 31 -15.67 -1.95 2.99
N SER A 32 -15.21 -2.08 4.25
CA SER A 32 -15.72 -3.10 5.17
C SER A 32 -17.22 -3.01 5.51
N TYR A 33 -17.83 -1.82 5.35
CA TYR A 33 -19.27 -1.62 5.59
C TYR A 33 -20.09 -1.50 4.30
N GLN A 34 -19.45 -1.12 3.20
CA GLN A 34 -20.12 -0.75 1.96
C GLN A 34 -19.84 -1.73 0.82
N SER A 35 -19.09 -2.82 1.07
CA SER A 35 -18.85 -3.83 0.05
C SER A 35 -20.16 -4.47 -0.41
N ARG A 36 -20.19 -4.76 -1.71
CA ARG A 36 -21.17 -5.63 -2.36
C ARG A 36 -20.37 -6.59 -3.25
N PRO A 37 -20.91 -7.77 -3.60
CA PRO A 37 -20.23 -8.67 -4.51
C PRO A 37 -19.76 -7.97 -5.79
N GLY A 38 -18.48 -8.11 -6.12
CA GLY A 38 -17.86 -7.46 -7.29
C GLY A 38 -17.36 -6.04 -7.04
N THR A 39 -17.36 -5.55 -5.80
CA THR A 39 -16.84 -4.22 -5.45
C THR A 39 -15.35 -4.30 -5.11
N LEU A 40 -14.55 -3.43 -5.71
CA LEU A 40 -13.14 -3.24 -5.36
C LEU A 40 -12.78 -1.77 -5.47
N VAL A 41 -11.67 -1.39 -4.84
CA VAL A 41 -11.09 -0.04 -4.94
C VAL A 41 -9.72 -0.15 -5.62
N VAL A 42 -9.48 0.71 -6.62
CA VAL A 42 -8.16 0.81 -7.28
C VAL A 42 -7.54 2.15 -6.92
N ILE A 43 -6.30 2.12 -6.42
CA ILE A 43 -5.43 3.28 -6.32
C ILE A 43 -4.54 3.24 -7.57
N ASP A 44 -4.95 4.00 -8.58
CA ASP A 44 -4.33 4.01 -9.91
C ASP A 44 -3.09 4.95 -9.97
N ARG A 45 -2.40 4.97 -11.11
CA ARG A 45 -1.14 5.67 -11.40
C ARG A 45 -1.12 7.12 -10.97
N GLU A 46 -2.24 7.83 -11.00
CA GLU A 46 -2.33 9.22 -10.52
C GLU A 46 -1.93 9.35 -9.04
N PHE A 47 -2.16 8.31 -8.25
CA PHE A 47 -1.83 8.26 -6.82
C PHE A 47 -0.57 7.45 -6.53
N ILE A 48 0.00 6.77 -7.52
CA ILE A 48 1.24 6.00 -7.38
C ILE A 48 2.45 6.87 -7.73
N THR A 49 3.57 6.66 -7.05
CA THR A 49 4.88 7.25 -7.33
C THR A 49 5.98 6.18 -7.25
N THR A 50 7.22 6.53 -7.57
CA THR A 50 8.35 5.58 -7.53
C THR A 50 8.72 5.22 -6.09
N THR A 51 9.49 4.14 -5.91
CA THR A 51 9.99 3.77 -4.58
C THR A 51 10.83 4.91 -3.98
N PRO A 52 10.71 5.16 -2.65
CA PRO A 52 11.47 6.20 -1.97
C PRO A 52 12.96 5.86 -1.79
N PHE A 53 13.40 4.67 -2.22
CA PHE A 53 14.76 4.16 -2.02
C PHE A 53 15.53 4.10 -3.35
N GLU A 54 15.03 3.37 -4.35
CA GLU A 54 15.69 3.14 -5.65
C GLU A 54 15.13 4.01 -6.79
N GLY A 55 14.00 4.68 -6.56
CA GLY A 55 13.26 5.34 -7.64
C GLY A 55 12.68 4.35 -8.67
N ASP A 56 12.49 3.08 -8.28
CA ASP A 56 11.89 2.06 -9.16
C ASP A 56 10.40 2.36 -9.40
N PRO A 57 9.83 2.02 -10.57
CA PRO A 57 8.40 2.11 -10.79
C PRO A 57 7.64 1.21 -9.80
N ALA A 58 6.66 1.78 -9.10
CA ALA A 58 5.77 1.02 -8.22
C ALA A 58 4.53 0.47 -8.97
N ASP A 59 3.91 -0.53 -8.38
CA ASP A 59 2.68 -1.15 -8.86
C ASP A 59 1.44 -0.44 -8.31
N ARG A 60 0.31 -0.66 -8.97
CA ARG A 60 -1.00 -0.15 -8.50
C ARG A 60 -1.46 -0.95 -7.30
N ILE A 61 -2.23 -0.31 -6.43
CA ILE A 61 -2.81 -0.98 -5.27
C ILE A 61 -4.29 -1.27 -5.55
N VAL A 62 -4.74 -2.47 -5.21
CA VAL A 62 -6.15 -2.88 -5.31
C VAL A 62 -6.62 -3.39 -3.96
N LEU A 63 -7.71 -2.83 -3.45
CA LEU A 63 -8.36 -3.29 -2.22
C LEU A 63 -9.54 -4.19 -2.61
N VAL A 64 -9.51 -5.43 -2.15
CA VAL A 64 -10.51 -6.45 -2.51
C VAL A 64 -11.13 -7.03 -1.23
N PRO A 65 -12.46 -6.93 -1.06
CA PRO A 65 -13.17 -7.63 0.01
C PRO A 65 -13.26 -9.12 -0.33
N GLY A 66 -12.33 -9.92 0.19
CA GLY A 66 -12.16 -11.33 -0.19
C GLY A 66 -13.34 -12.24 0.18
N TRP A 67 -14.17 -11.83 1.14
CA TRP A 67 -15.36 -12.58 1.58
C TRP A 67 -16.49 -12.60 0.54
N ASP A 68 -16.64 -11.56 -0.28
CA ASP A 68 -17.77 -11.43 -1.21
C ASP A 68 -17.35 -11.14 -2.66
N THR A 69 -16.06 -10.90 -2.91
CA THR A 69 -15.53 -10.54 -4.23
C THR A 69 -14.38 -11.46 -4.61
N PRO A 70 -14.66 -12.58 -5.32
CA PRO A 70 -13.64 -13.44 -5.86
C PRO A 70 -12.68 -12.68 -6.78
N PHE A 71 -11.39 -12.73 -6.49
CA PHE A 71 -10.38 -12.03 -7.26
C PHE A 71 -9.17 -12.93 -7.48
N THR A 72 -8.86 -13.18 -8.74
CA THR A 72 -7.82 -14.14 -9.16
C THR A 72 -6.88 -13.47 -10.16
N ALA A 73 -5.78 -14.14 -10.54
CA ALA A 73 -4.87 -13.64 -11.56
C ALA A 73 -5.59 -13.31 -12.89
N LYS A 74 -6.63 -14.06 -13.27
CA LYS A 74 -7.47 -13.77 -14.44
C LYS A 74 -8.21 -12.45 -14.30
N HIS A 75 -8.83 -12.21 -13.14
CA HIS A 75 -9.52 -10.94 -12.84
C HIS A 75 -8.54 -9.77 -12.81
N ALA A 76 -7.37 -9.94 -12.20
CA ALA A 76 -6.30 -8.94 -12.17
C ALA A 76 -5.82 -8.57 -13.58
N ARG A 77 -5.62 -9.58 -14.46
CA ARG A 77 -5.26 -9.34 -15.87
C ARG A 77 -6.35 -8.55 -16.61
N ALA A 78 -7.61 -8.95 -16.44
CA ALA A 78 -8.75 -8.28 -17.06
C ALA A 78 -8.90 -6.84 -16.56
N LEU A 79 -8.72 -6.59 -15.26
CA LEU A 79 -8.71 -5.25 -14.69
C LEU A 79 -7.56 -4.42 -15.26
N LYS A 80 -6.34 -4.95 -15.25
CA LYS A 80 -5.15 -4.25 -15.78
C LYS A 80 -5.31 -3.87 -17.25
N ALA A 81 -5.92 -4.72 -18.07
CA ALA A 81 -6.17 -4.44 -19.48
C ALA A 81 -7.17 -3.28 -19.70
N ARG A 82 -7.95 -2.92 -18.69
CA ARG A 82 -8.91 -1.79 -18.73
C ARG A 82 -8.35 -0.49 -18.15
N LEU A 83 -7.16 -0.51 -17.56
CA LEU A 83 -6.55 0.65 -16.90
C LEU A 83 -5.55 1.39 -17.81
N PRO A 84 -5.51 2.73 -17.79
CA PRO A 84 -6.47 3.61 -17.11
C PRO A 84 -7.85 3.53 -17.78
N PHE A 85 -8.92 3.73 -17.01
CA PHE A 85 -10.26 3.71 -17.59
C PHE A 85 -10.42 4.83 -18.62
N ALA A 86 -10.73 4.45 -19.87
CA ALA A 86 -10.88 5.40 -20.96
C ALA A 86 -12.23 6.16 -20.93
N SER A 87 -13.23 5.60 -20.24
CA SER A 87 -14.55 6.19 -20.08
C SER A 87 -14.59 7.18 -18.92
N ALA A 88 -15.47 8.17 -19.01
CA ALA A 88 -15.79 9.02 -17.88
C ALA A 88 -16.28 8.16 -16.69
N PRO A 89 -16.01 8.56 -15.44
CA PRO A 89 -16.59 7.90 -14.28
C PRO A 89 -18.12 7.92 -14.34
N ASP A 90 -18.76 6.80 -13.99
CA ASP A 90 -20.23 6.71 -13.89
C ASP A 90 -20.81 7.62 -12.79
N GLY A 91 -19.97 8.08 -11.87
CA GLY A 91 -20.35 9.02 -10.82
C GLY A 91 -19.35 9.09 -9.69
N THR A 92 -19.74 9.74 -8.59
CA THR A 92 -18.96 9.82 -7.36
C THR A 92 -19.67 9.06 -6.25
N VAL A 93 -18.91 8.26 -5.50
CA VAL A 93 -19.41 7.57 -4.31
C VAL A 93 -19.18 8.40 -3.06
N ARG A 94 -20.21 8.50 -2.21
CA ARG A 94 -20.05 9.06 -0.86
C ARG A 94 -19.44 8.00 0.04
N TRP A 95 -18.17 8.17 0.38
CA TRP A 95 -17.45 7.22 1.23
C TRP A 95 -17.73 7.45 2.72
N ARG A 96 -18.35 6.48 3.40
CA ARG A 96 -18.68 6.58 4.82
C ARG A 96 -17.67 5.82 5.69
N THR A 97 -17.14 6.49 6.71
CA THR A 97 -16.16 5.90 7.64
C THR A 97 -16.58 6.06 9.11
N HIS A 98 -17.87 5.88 9.38
CA HIS A 98 -18.42 6.00 10.74
C HIS A 98 -17.69 5.07 11.71
N GLY A 99 -17.34 5.58 12.89
CA GLY A 99 -16.64 4.82 13.93
C GLY A 99 -15.12 4.75 13.78
N LEU A 100 -14.55 5.01 12.59
CA LEU A 100 -13.10 4.94 12.40
C LEU A 100 -12.36 5.95 13.28
N ASP A 101 -12.83 7.19 13.36
CA ASP A 101 -12.12 8.21 14.15
C ASP A 101 -12.14 7.89 15.65
N ALA A 102 -13.20 7.24 16.15
CA ALA A 102 -13.24 6.74 17.53
C ALA A 102 -12.27 5.56 17.73
N ALA A 103 -12.24 4.61 16.78
CA ALA A 103 -11.28 3.51 16.80
C ALA A 103 -9.82 3.98 16.74
N LEU A 104 -9.55 5.08 16.02
CA LEU A 104 -8.21 5.68 15.94
C LEU A 104 -7.84 6.52 17.18
N ALA A 105 -8.84 7.03 17.91
CA ALA A 105 -8.60 7.77 19.15
C ALA A 105 -8.16 6.84 20.30
N ASP A 106 -8.68 5.61 20.33
CA ASP A 106 -8.24 4.56 21.25
C ASP A 106 -8.10 3.20 20.55
N PRO A 107 -7.01 3.00 19.78
CA PRO A 107 -6.79 1.76 19.06
C PRO A 107 -6.66 0.55 19.97
N ARG A 108 -6.11 0.73 21.18
CA ARG A 108 -5.87 -0.39 22.12
C ARG A 108 -7.21 -0.98 22.57
N SER A 109 -8.10 -0.16 23.13
CA SER A 109 -9.42 -0.64 23.53
C SER A 109 -10.24 -1.13 22.34
N TRP A 110 -10.07 -0.53 21.15
CA TRP A 110 -10.73 -1.05 19.95
C TRP A 110 -10.26 -2.48 19.61
N PHE A 111 -8.95 -2.75 19.60
CA PHE A 111 -8.42 -4.09 19.33
C PHE A 111 -8.79 -5.09 20.43
N ASP A 112 -8.78 -4.69 21.71
CA ASP A 112 -9.16 -5.58 22.81
C ASP A 112 -10.61 -6.07 22.68
N LEU A 113 -11.50 -5.25 22.12
CA LEU A 113 -12.92 -5.57 21.94
C LEU A 113 -13.24 -6.24 20.60
N ASN A 114 -12.45 -6.02 19.55
CA ASN A 114 -12.81 -6.40 18.19
C ASN A 114 -11.85 -7.40 17.54
N ARG A 115 -10.64 -7.59 18.08
CA ARG A 115 -9.65 -8.46 17.45
C ARG A 115 -10.05 -9.91 17.57
N ASP A 116 -10.24 -10.55 16.41
CA ASP A 116 -10.45 -11.99 16.36
C ASP A 116 -9.09 -12.70 16.30
N GLN A 117 -8.63 -13.16 17.46
CA GLN A 117 -7.34 -13.86 17.58
C GLN A 117 -7.40 -15.26 16.97
N ASP A 118 -8.59 -15.85 16.88
CA ASP A 118 -8.80 -17.24 16.51
C ASP A 118 -9.33 -17.40 15.07
N ASP A 119 -9.52 -16.32 14.31
CA ASP A 119 -9.99 -16.39 12.92
C ASP A 119 -8.99 -17.18 12.04
N PRO A 120 -9.37 -18.39 11.57
CA PRO A 120 -8.51 -19.21 10.72
C PRO A 120 -8.44 -18.66 9.29
N LEU A 121 -9.35 -17.76 8.90
CA LEU A 121 -9.39 -17.15 7.57
C LEU A 121 -8.59 -15.85 7.58
N ARG A 122 -7.28 -15.97 7.36
CA ARG A 122 -6.42 -14.80 7.18
C ARG A 122 -6.39 -14.34 5.74
N GLY A 123 -6.48 -13.02 5.57
CA GLY A 123 -6.26 -12.31 4.33
C GLY A 123 -4.85 -12.49 3.81
N ARG A 124 -4.58 -11.88 2.67
CA ARG A 124 -3.22 -11.81 2.15
C ARG A 124 -2.98 -10.56 1.33
N VAL A 125 -1.71 -10.17 1.26
CA VAL A 125 -1.22 -9.20 0.30
C VAL A 125 -0.37 -9.94 -0.73
N GLU A 126 -0.68 -9.73 -2.00
CA GLU A 126 -0.04 -10.44 -3.09
C GLU A 126 0.05 -9.59 -4.35
N ASN A 127 1.03 -9.86 -5.20
CA ASN A 127 1.08 -9.25 -6.53
C ASN A 127 0.41 -10.16 -7.56
N LEU A 128 -0.66 -9.65 -8.18
CA LEU A 128 -1.36 -10.31 -9.25
C LEU A 128 -1.23 -9.49 -10.53
N ASN A 129 -0.35 -9.93 -11.44
CA ASN A 129 -0.10 -9.28 -12.74
C ASN A 129 0.34 -7.80 -12.63
N GLY A 130 1.17 -7.42 -11.66
CA GLY A 130 1.61 -6.03 -11.45
C GLY A 130 0.54 -5.15 -10.80
N LEU A 131 -0.31 -5.77 -9.99
CA LEU A 131 -1.25 -5.12 -9.07
C LEU A 131 -0.96 -5.68 -7.68
N VAL A 132 -0.62 -4.83 -6.71
CA VAL A 132 -0.51 -5.20 -5.30
C VAL A 132 -1.92 -5.25 -4.72
N VAL A 133 -2.39 -6.46 -4.44
CA VAL A 133 -3.76 -6.73 -4.02
C VAL A 133 -3.78 -6.95 -2.51
N LEU A 134 -4.47 -6.07 -1.81
CA LEU A 134 -4.80 -6.22 -0.39
C LEU A 134 -6.15 -6.94 -0.31
N ARG A 135 -6.15 -8.18 0.15
CA ARG A 135 -7.34 -9.04 0.17
C ARG A 135 -7.64 -9.63 1.55
N PRO A 136 -8.23 -8.84 2.47
CA PRO A 136 -8.79 -9.38 3.70
C PRO A 136 -9.89 -10.42 3.42
N GLN A 137 -10.01 -11.45 4.25
CA GLN A 137 -11.04 -12.48 4.12
C GLN A 137 -12.31 -12.18 4.91
N THR A 138 -12.32 -11.19 5.81
CA THR A 138 -13.52 -10.81 6.55
C THR A 138 -13.68 -9.29 6.65
N PRO A 139 -14.91 -8.77 6.83
CA PRO A 139 -15.12 -7.36 7.13
C PRO A 139 -14.37 -6.89 8.38
N GLN A 140 -14.23 -7.78 9.38
CA GLN A 140 -13.52 -7.48 10.61
C GLN A 140 -12.02 -7.33 10.36
N GLU A 141 -11.39 -8.25 9.63
CA GLU A 141 -9.99 -8.13 9.24
C GLU A 141 -9.74 -6.86 8.42
N MET A 142 -10.65 -6.48 7.52
CA MET A 142 -10.51 -5.23 6.78
C MET A 142 -10.55 -3.98 7.70
N ARG A 143 -11.33 -4.01 8.79
CA ARG A 143 -11.32 -2.96 9.81
C ARG A 143 -10.04 -2.96 10.63
N GLU A 144 -9.50 -4.13 10.96
CA GLU A 144 -8.21 -4.23 11.65
C GLU A 144 -7.10 -3.60 10.81
N TRP A 145 -7.01 -3.95 9.53
CA TRP A 145 -6.03 -3.36 8.60
C TRP A 145 -6.25 -1.85 8.46
N ALA A 146 -7.50 -1.39 8.50
CA ALA A 146 -7.83 0.03 8.47
C ALA A 146 -7.29 0.78 9.71
N VAL A 147 -7.44 0.22 10.91
CA VAL A 147 -6.94 0.80 12.16
C VAL A 147 -5.42 0.72 12.21
N HIS A 148 -4.82 -0.42 11.84
CA HIS A 148 -3.37 -0.57 11.72
C HIS A 148 -2.77 0.48 10.80
N SER A 149 -3.35 0.70 9.61
CA SER A 149 -2.89 1.71 8.66
C SER A 149 -3.13 3.14 9.16
N GLY A 150 -4.34 3.41 9.68
CA GLY A 150 -4.76 4.77 10.02
C GLY A 150 -4.08 5.35 11.26
N ARG A 151 -3.57 4.49 12.16
CA ARG A 151 -2.90 4.90 13.40
C ARG A 151 -1.42 5.24 13.21
N LEU A 152 -0.81 4.85 12.07
CA LEU A 152 0.62 5.01 11.85
C LEU A 152 1.06 6.47 12.01
N ASP A 153 2.16 6.67 12.72
CA ASP A 153 2.76 7.98 12.96
C ASP A 153 4.29 7.88 12.95
N PRO A 154 4.98 8.41 11.92
CA PRO A 154 6.43 8.26 11.81
C PRO A 154 7.23 8.93 12.95
N GLY A 155 6.59 9.82 13.72
CA GLY A 155 7.15 10.38 14.96
C GLY A 155 8.58 10.92 14.83
N SER A 156 9.37 10.74 15.89
CA SER A 156 10.78 11.14 15.94
C SER A 156 11.71 10.22 15.14
N HIS A 157 11.38 8.93 15.06
CA HIS A 157 12.17 7.91 14.36
C HIS A 157 12.13 8.05 12.83
N GLY A 158 11.22 8.88 12.30
CA GLY A 158 11.12 9.18 10.88
C GLY A 158 10.37 8.13 10.06
N MET A 159 10.05 6.98 10.65
CA MET A 159 9.26 5.90 10.06
C MET A 159 8.40 5.17 11.11
N ASP A 160 7.30 4.59 10.66
CA ASP A 160 6.43 3.70 11.43
C ASP A 160 5.77 2.69 10.48
N TYR A 161 5.39 1.52 10.99
CA TYR A 161 4.84 0.46 10.15
C TYR A 161 3.86 -0.45 10.88
N SER A 162 3.07 -1.20 10.11
CA SER A 162 2.26 -2.29 10.64
C SER A 162 2.10 -3.38 9.59
N TYR A 163 2.30 -4.62 10.03
CA TYR A 163 2.06 -5.80 9.21
C TYR A 163 0.58 -5.99 8.89
N LEU A 164 0.32 -6.54 7.71
CA LEU A 164 -0.98 -6.97 7.22
C LEU A 164 -0.94 -8.48 7.00
N ALA A 165 -2.02 -9.18 7.36
CA ALA A 165 -2.09 -10.64 7.31
C ALA A 165 -0.92 -11.32 8.05
N GLU A 166 -0.68 -10.91 9.30
CA GLU A 166 0.36 -11.48 10.17
C GLU A 166 -0.03 -12.89 10.62
N GLY A 167 0.84 -13.88 10.35
CA GLY A 167 0.72 -15.26 10.82
C GLY A 167 1.86 -15.66 11.75
N THR A 168 1.96 -16.94 12.11
CA THR A 168 2.90 -17.46 13.12
C THR A 168 4.39 -17.28 12.78
N CYS A 169 4.76 -16.94 11.54
CA CYS A 169 6.17 -16.76 11.17
C CYS A 169 6.46 -15.58 10.23
N PHE A 170 5.50 -15.11 9.42
CA PHE A 170 5.71 -14.01 8.47
C PHE A 170 4.39 -13.29 8.14
N ALA A 171 4.47 -12.04 7.69
CA ALA A 171 3.35 -11.28 7.15
C ALA A 171 3.47 -11.14 5.64
N SER A 172 2.36 -11.32 4.92
CA SER A 172 2.37 -11.20 3.44
C SER A 172 2.38 -9.75 2.95
N GLY A 173 2.00 -8.79 3.80
CA GLY A 173 2.13 -7.38 3.49
C GLY A 173 2.41 -6.49 4.68
N GLU A 174 2.71 -5.24 4.39
CA GLU A 174 3.02 -4.22 5.39
C GLU A 174 2.60 -2.84 4.88
N VAL A 175 2.17 -1.96 5.77
CA VAL A 175 2.05 -0.53 5.48
C VAL A 175 3.16 0.21 6.21
N GLN A 176 3.99 0.94 5.47
CA GLN A 176 5.04 1.78 6.03
C GLN A 176 4.74 3.25 5.77
N VAL A 177 4.96 4.09 6.78
CA VAL A 177 4.93 5.54 6.64
C VAL A 177 6.29 6.14 6.90
N PHE A 178 6.64 7.16 6.11
CA PHE A 178 7.86 7.93 6.29
C PHE A 178 7.50 9.39 6.52
N ARG A 179 8.21 10.06 7.43
CA ARG A 179 8.05 11.50 7.69
C ARG A 179 8.39 12.30 6.42
N ASP A 180 9.50 11.94 5.79
CA ASP A 180 10.09 12.65 4.66
C ASP A 180 9.78 11.98 3.31
N PHE A 181 8.72 11.16 3.25
CA PHE A 181 8.35 10.34 2.08
C PHE A 181 8.49 11.06 0.72
N HIS A 182 7.93 12.26 0.58
CA HIS A 182 7.98 13.00 -0.69
C HIS A 182 9.38 13.50 -1.03
N ARG A 183 10.18 13.85 -0.02
CA ARG A 183 11.59 14.21 -0.20
C ARG A 183 12.37 12.98 -0.63
N ASP A 184 12.19 11.85 0.05
CA ASP A 184 12.89 10.60 -0.25
C ASP A 184 12.58 10.11 -1.68
N VAL A 185 11.31 10.12 -2.09
CA VAL A 185 10.90 9.86 -3.48
C VAL A 185 11.60 10.79 -4.47
N SER A 186 11.66 12.09 -4.16
CA SER A 186 12.29 13.07 -5.04
C SER A 186 13.79 12.86 -5.16
N VAL A 187 14.46 12.55 -4.05
CA VAL A 187 15.89 12.24 -3.99
C VAL A 187 16.19 10.95 -4.75
N ALA A 188 15.47 9.87 -4.48
CA ALA A 188 15.67 8.58 -5.15
C ALA A 188 15.45 8.70 -6.68
N ARG A 189 14.41 9.42 -7.10
CA ARG A 189 14.16 9.68 -8.53
C ARG A 189 15.31 10.46 -9.18
N ARG A 190 15.84 11.49 -8.49
CA ARG A 190 16.97 12.27 -8.99
C ARG A 190 18.25 11.43 -9.03
N ALA A 191 18.54 10.70 -7.98
CA ALA A 191 19.70 9.80 -7.91
C ALA A 191 19.67 8.78 -9.05
N ARG A 192 18.52 8.16 -9.30
CA ARG A 192 18.32 7.26 -10.43
C ARG A 192 18.59 7.94 -11.77
N ALA A 193 18.04 9.14 -11.99
CA ALA A 193 18.28 9.88 -13.22
C ALA A 193 19.76 10.24 -13.42
N ASP A 194 20.45 10.68 -12.37
CA ASP A 194 21.88 11.00 -12.39
C ASP A 194 22.72 9.77 -12.74
N VAL A 195 22.45 8.62 -12.10
CA VAL A 195 23.16 7.36 -12.37
C VAL A 195 22.93 6.91 -13.81
N LEU A 196 21.67 6.87 -14.26
CA LEU A 196 21.33 6.44 -15.63
C LEU A 196 21.95 7.35 -16.70
N ALA A 197 22.07 8.65 -16.45
CA ALA A 197 22.72 9.58 -17.38
C ALA A 197 24.23 9.35 -17.52
N GLY A 198 24.88 8.76 -16.51
CA GLY A 198 26.30 8.42 -16.53
C GLY A 198 26.63 7.06 -17.14
N LEU A 199 25.63 6.20 -17.33
CA LEU A 199 25.83 4.87 -17.89
C LEU A 199 26.00 4.93 -19.41
N ARG A 200 26.99 4.19 -19.93
CA ARG A 200 27.20 4.02 -21.37
C ARG A 200 26.35 2.88 -21.95
N GLU A 201 26.05 1.89 -21.12
CA GLU A 201 25.28 0.70 -21.46
C GLU A 201 24.27 0.40 -20.34
N PRO A 202 23.11 -0.20 -20.65
CA PRO A 202 22.18 -0.66 -19.63
C PRO A 202 22.85 -1.70 -18.71
N ILE A 203 22.59 -1.60 -17.41
CA ILE A 203 22.98 -2.60 -16.42
C ILE A 203 21.75 -3.18 -15.74
N GLU A 204 21.90 -4.34 -15.13
CA GLU A 204 20.81 -5.03 -14.44
C GLU A 204 20.37 -4.29 -13.17
N ALA A 205 19.12 -4.49 -12.78
CA ALA A 205 18.52 -3.76 -11.65
C ALA A 205 19.29 -3.95 -10.34
N ASP A 206 19.79 -5.16 -10.07
CA ASP A 206 20.51 -5.47 -8.83
C ASP A 206 21.89 -4.80 -8.77
N GLU A 207 22.50 -4.49 -9.92
CA GLU A 207 23.74 -3.71 -10.01
C GLU A 207 23.45 -2.20 -9.97
N LEU A 208 22.32 -1.77 -10.55
CA LEU A 208 21.91 -0.37 -10.57
C LEU A 208 21.56 0.16 -9.17
N ARG A 209 20.85 -0.64 -8.37
CA ARG A 209 20.30 -0.20 -7.07
C ARG A 209 21.34 0.31 -6.09
N PRO A 210 22.47 -0.38 -5.84
CA PRO A 210 23.53 0.14 -4.97
C PRO A 210 24.06 1.50 -5.43
N LEU A 211 24.27 1.70 -6.74
CA LEU A 211 24.73 2.98 -7.29
C LEU A 211 23.73 4.11 -7.05
N VAL A 212 22.43 3.80 -7.15
CA VAL A 212 21.37 4.77 -6.85
C VAL A 212 21.34 5.11 -5.36
N TRP A 213 21.53 4.13 -4.47
CA TRP A 213 21.59 4.38 -3.03
C TRP A 213 22.76 5.29 -2.66
N ASP A 214 23.96 4.98 -3.15
CA ASP A 214 25.16 5.81 -2.92
C ASP A 214 24.94 7.25 -3.40
N ARG A 215 24.33 7.39 -4.59
CA ARG A 215 24.03 8.71 -5.14
C ARG A 215 22.95 9.44 -4.34
N ALA A 216 21.93 8.72 -3.87
CA ALA A 216 20.85 9.29 -3.06
C ALA A 216 21.37 9.81 -1.72
N ASP A 217 22.28 9.08 -1.08
CA ASP A 217 22.89 9.50 0.19
C ASP A 217 23.75 10.74 0.00
N ALA A 218 24.53 10.81 -1.09
CA ALA A 218 25.28 12.01 -1.45
C ALA A 218 24.40 13.25 -1.71
N LEU A 219 23.13 13.07 -2.10
CA LEU A 219 22.17 14.16 -2.31
C LEU A 219 21.42 14.59 -1.04
N LYS A 220 21.52 13.80 0.05
CA LYS A 220 20.88 14.10 1.35
C LYS A 220 21.80 14.92 2.27
N CYS A 221 23.11 14.83 2.07
CA CYS A 221 24.15 15.66 2.68
C CYS A 221 24.05 17.13 2.21
#